data_AF-A0A962Y599-F1
#
_entry.id   AF-A0A962Y599-F1
#
_cell.length_a   1.000
_cell.length_b   1.000
_cell.length_c   1.000
_cell.angle_alpha   90.00
_cell.angle_beta   90.00
_cell.angle_gamma   90.00
#
_symmetry.space_group_name_H-M   'P 1'
#
loop_
_entity.id
_entity.type
_entity.pdbx_description
1 polymer ?
#
loop_
_entity_poly.entity_id
_entity_poly.type
_entity_poly.pdbx_seq_one_letter_code
_entity_poly.pdbx_strand_id
1 'polypeptide(L)'
;KQMAIDADLNSGLIDQAEARLRRDEIAREADFYGSMDGASKFVRGDAVAGILILVINIIGGLAIGMGQHGLDLATALRNYALLTIGDGLVAQIPSLLLSTSAAMIVTRVSSAEDLGSQVSSQLLNSPRALAITAAILVMLGLIPGMPNLVFLLLGGAVAGLAYSIAKRDLTGPVEEPETAAPMAVAEGGGEVRELTWQDVQPVDVIGLEVGYRLIPLVDRDQGGQLMNRIKGVRKKLSQELGFLVQSVHIRDNLDLSPNAYRITLNGVPVGESEVYVDRELAINPGKVFGELRGTPTKDPAFGLEAVWIDGGQRDQAQTMGYTVVDASTVVATHLSELLQSHAHELLGHDEVQQLLDNLAQSAPKLVEDLVPKLLPLAVVLRVLQNLLQEGVPIRDMRTIAETLAEQATKSQDAGTLTAAVRVALGRSIVQQAIGPIGEIPVAVLEPGLERLLQKTLANAGEDGAGVEPGMLEQLQRALQETARQQEISGQELVLLVAAAIRPWMARFARHSVPGMRVLSYNEIPDNRQIKVVSTIGRNATEG
;
A
#
# COMPACT_ATOMS: atom_id res chain seq x y z
N LYS A 1 0.03 -22.07 14.37
CA LYS A 1 -1.31 -22.38 13.83
C LYS A 1 -2.07 -23.40 14.70
N GLN A 2 -1.57 -24.61 14.95
CA GLN A 2 -2.26 -25.59 15.85
C GLN A 2 -2.50 -25.07 17.28
N MET A 3 -1.51 -24.40 17.89
CA MET A 3 -1.67 -23.78 19.22
C MET A 3 -2.75 -22.70 19.28
N ALA A 4 -3.06 -22.04 18.15
CA ALA A 4 -4.14 -21.05 18.09
C ALA A 4 -5.51 -21.72 18.08
N ILE A 5 -5.66 -22.85 17.37
CA ILE A 5 -6.89 -23.67 17.43
C ILE A 5 -7.12 -24.19 18.85
N ASP A 6 -6.06 -24.59 19.55
CA ASP A 6 -6.17 -25.05 20.94
C ASP A 6 -6.58 -23.93 21.88
N ALA A 7 -6.09 -22.71 21.64
CA ALA A 7 -6.52 -21.52 22.37
C ALA A 7 -7.99 -21.20 22.09
N ASP A 8 -8.43 -21.23 20.83
CA ASP A 8 -9.80 -20.94 20.40
C ASP A 8 -10.80 -21.99 20.91
N LEU A 9 -10.41 -23.27 20.95
CA LEU A 9 -11.20 -24.35 21.53
C LEU A 9 -11.32 -24.20 23.06
N ASN A 10 -10.23 -23.84 23.73
CA ASN A 10 -10.22 -23.63 25.18
C ASN A 10 -10.96 -22.35 25.60
N SER A 11 -11.01 -21.33 24.74
CA SER A 11 -11.79 -20.11 24.95
C SER A 11 -13.25 -20.24 24.53
N GLY A 12 -13.66 -21.40 23.98
CA GLY A 12 -15.03 -21.67 23.55
C GLY A 12 -15.47 -20.92 22.29
N LEU A 13 -14.54 -20.39 21.49
CA LEU A 13 -14.82 -19.69 20.24
C LEU A 13 -15.17 -20.65 19.10
N ILE A 14 -14.71 -21.91 19.19
CA ILE A 14 -14.98 -22.98 18.23
C ILE A 14 -15.34 -24.27 18.97
N ASP A 15 -16.12 -25.14 18.32
CA ASP A 15 -16.47 -26.45 18.86
C ASP A 15 -15.43 -27.54 18.53
N GLN A 16 -15.58 -28.75 19.09
CA GLN A 16 -14.65 -29.85 18.84
C GLN A 16 -14.65 -30.33 17.38
N ALA A 17 -15.79 -30.25 16.68
CA ALA A 17 -15.89 -30.71 15.30
C ALA A 17 -15.16 -29.75 14.36
N GLU A 18 -15.32 -28.45 14.59
CA GLU A 18 -14.66 -27.38 13.86
C GLU A 18 -13.16 -27.34 14.15
N ALA A 19 -12.74 -27.53 15.41
CA ALA A 19 -11.33 -27.67 15.76
C ALA A 19 -10.66 -28.86 15.06
N ARG A 20 -11.38 -29.98 14.88
CA ARG A 20 -10.88 -31.14 14.14
C ARG A 20 -10.74 -30.85 12.65
N LEU A 21 -11.73 -30.20 12.03
CA LEU A 21 -11.68 -29.80 10.62
C LEU A 21 -10.52 -28.83 10.34
N ARG A 22 -10.33 -27.81 11.17
CA ARG A 22 -9.24 -26.84 11.01
C ARG A 22 -7.86 -27.47 11.24
N ARG A 23 -7.75 -28.45 12.15
CA ARG A 23 -6.50 -29.21 12.33
C ARG A 23 -6.19 -30.08 11.10
N ASP A 24 -7.19 -30.73 10.53
CA ASP A 24 -7.05 -31.50 9.29
C ASP A 24 -6.70 -30.60 8.09
N GLU A 25 -7.21 -29.37 8.06
CA GLU A 25 -6.83 -28.37 7.04
C GLU A 25 -5.37 -27.94 7.19
N ILE A 26 -4.91 -27.62 8.41
CA ILE A 26 -3.50 -27.29 8.66
C ILE A 26 -2.58 -28.48 8.38
N ALA A 27 -3.00 -29.71 8.71
CA ALA A 27 -2.23 -30.91 8.41
C ALA A 27 -2.09 -31.10 6.88
N ARG A 28 -3.18 -30.91 6.13
CA ARG A 28 -3.15 -30.94 4.66
C ARG A 28 -2.29 -29.83 4.07
N GLU A 29 -2.35 -28.62 4.63
CA GLU A 29 -1.49 -27.49 4.23
C GLU A 29 0.00 -27.83 4.47
N ALA A 30 0.32 -28.37 5.65
CA ALA A 30 1.69 -28.78 6.01
C ALA A 30 2.20 -29.93 5.13
N ASP A 31 1.38 -30.94 4.84
CA ASP A 31 1.72 -32.06 3.95
C ASP A 31 1.89 -31.60 2.49
N PHE A 32 1.08 -30.64 2.03
CA PHE A 32 1.23 -30.03 0.71
C PHE A 32 2.55 -29.26 0.58
N TYR A 33 2.88 -28.40 1.55
CA TYR A 33 4.14 -27.67 1.52
C TYR A 33 5.36 -28.57 1.76
N GLY A 34 5.23 -29.61 2.59
CA GLY A 34 6.29 -30.61 2.80
C GLY A 34 6.56 -31.45 1.56
N SER A 35 5.52 -31.88 0.86
CA SER A 35 5.64 -32.60 -0.42
C SER A 35 6.13 -31.70 -1.56
N MET A 36 5.71 -30.44 -1.61
CA MET A 36 6.23 -29.45 -2.57
C MET A 36 7.71 -29.11 -2.35
N ASP A 37 8.15 -28.93 -1.10
CA ASP A 37 9.58 -28.68 -0.81
C ASP A 37 10.44 -29.90 -1.20
N GLY A 38 9.93 -31.11 -0.93
CA GLY A 38 10.54 -32.35 -1.41
C GLY A 38 10.65 -32.40 -2.93
N ALA A 39 9.53 -32.23 -3.64
CA ALA A 39 9.50 -32.24 -5.11
C ALA A 39 10.42 -31.16 -5.72
N SER A 40 10.43 -29.96 -5.15
CA SER A 40 11.29 -28.85 -5.60
C SER A 40 12.78 -29.17 -5.43
N LYS A 41 13.18 -29.82 -4.33
CA LYS A 41 14.55 -30.29 -4.10
C LYS A 41 14.96 -31.39 -5.09
N PHE A 42 14.07 -32.35 -5.40
CA PHE A 42 14.33 -33.39 -6.39
C PHE A 42 14.48 -32.82 -7.81
N VAL A 43 13.57 -31.93 -8.22
CA VAL A 43 13.60 -31.28 -9.55
C VAL A 43 14.85 -30.40 -9.70
N ARG A 44 15.23 -29.66 -8.65
CA ARG A 44 16.46 -28.87 -8.65
C ARG A 44 17.71 -29.75 -8.75
N GLY A 45 17.72 -30.91 -8.08
CA GLY A 45 18.80 -31.89 -8.17
C GLY A 45 18.95 -32.48 -9.58
N ASP A 46 17.84 -32.87 -10.21
CA ASP A 46 17.81 -33.41 -11.57
C ASP A 46 18.26 -32.37 -12.61
N ALA A 47 17.79 -31.12 -12.47
CA ALA A 47 18.20 -30.02 -13.35
C ALA A 47 19.71 -29.71 -13.26
N VAL A 48 20.28 -29.73 -12.06
CA VAL A 48 21.73 -29.51 -11.87
C VAL A 48 22.55 -30.66 -12.43
N ALA A 49 22.11 -31.91 -12.23
CA ALA A 49 22.76 -33.09 -12.81
C ALA A 49 22.70 -33.08 -14.35
N GLY A 50 21.55 -32.74 -14.94
CA GLY A 50 21.37 -32.61 -16.38
C GLY A 50 22.28 -31.56 -17.01
N ILE A 51 22.43 -30.40 -16.36
CA ILE A 51 23.37 -29.35 -16.82
C ILE A 51 24.83 -29.82 -16.74
N LEU A 52 25.21 -30.54 -15.68
CA LEU A 52 26.56 -31.09 -15.55
C LEU A 52 26.86 -32.13 -16.64
N ILE A 53 25.93 -33.05 -16.91
CA ILE A 53 26.05 -34.06 -17.97
C ILE A 53 26.15 -33.39 -19.35
N LEU A 54 25.33 -32.36 -19.61
CA LEU A 54 25.39 -31.58 -20.85
C LEU A 54 26.79 -30.99 -21.08
N VAL A 55 27.34 -30.33 -20.06
CA VAL A 55 28.66 -29.70 -20.15
C VAL A 55 29.77 -30.73 -20.33
N ILE A 56 29.72 -31.84 -19.59
CA ILE A 56 30.70 -32.93 -19.69
C ILE A 56 30.67 -33.57 -21.09
N ASN A 57 29.48 -33.85 -21.62
CA ASN A 57 29.32 -34.49 -22.92
C ASN A 57 29.75 -33.57 -24.07
N ILE A 58 29.47 -32.26 -23.98
CA ILE A 58 29.92 -31.29 -24.99
C ILE A 58 31.44 -31.14 -24.96
N ILE A 59 32.03 -30.92 -23.78
CA ILE A 59 33.49 -30.69 -23.66
C ILE A 59 34.27 -31.98 -23.93
N GLY A 60 33.85 -33.10 -23.34
CA GLY A 60 34.46 -34.41 -23.53
C GLY A 60 34.30 -34.91 -24.96
N GLY A 61 33.11 -34.76 -25.54
CA GLY A 61 32.84 -35.08 -26.94
C GLY A 61 33.68 -34.25 -27.91
N LEU A 62 33.85 -32.95 -27.64
CA LEU A 62 34.72 -32.09 -28.45
C LEU A 62 36.20 -32.51 -28.33
N ALA A 63 36.67 -32.79 -27.12
CA ALA A 63 38.05 -33.22 -26.88
C ALA A 63 38.37 -34.57 -27.55
N ILE A 64 37.47 -35.55 -27.46
CA ILE A 64 37.62 -36.87 -28.11
C ILE A 64 37.46 -36.73 -29.64
N GLY A 65 36.47 -35.96 -30.10
CA GLY A 65 36.20 -35.74 -31.52
C GLY A 65 37.38 -35.11 -32.25
N MET A 66 38.02 -34.12 -31.65
CA MET A 66 39.21 -33.48 -32.22
C MET A 66 40.49 -34.32 -32.00
N GLY A 67 40.68 -34.86 -30.79
CA GLY A 67 41.93 -35.52 -30.41
C GLY A 67 42.09 -36.94 -30.95
N GLN A 68 41.03 -37.76 -30.93
CA GLN A 68 41.08 -39.16 -31.34
C GLN A 68 40.48 -39.40 -32.73
N HIS A 69 39.45 -38.65 -33.11
CA HIS A 69 38.76 -38.82 -34.39
C HIS A 69 39.20 -37.82 -35.48
N GLY A 70 40.12 -36.90 -35.16
CA GLY A 70 40.70 -35.96 -36.13
C GLY A 70 39.70 -35.00 -36.76
N LEU A 71 38.53 -34.80 -36.13
CA LEU A 71 37.50 -33.89 -36.62
C LEU A 71 37.93 -32.43 -36.40
N ASP A 72 37.58 -31.56 -37.34
CA ASP A 72 37.71 -30.13 -37.12
C ASP A 72 36.70 -29.65 -36.05
N LEU A 73 37.03 -28.56 -35.36
CA LEU A 73 36.26 -28.03 -34.23
C LEU A 73 34.77 -27.81 -34.60
N ALA A 74 34.48 -27.31 -35.80
CA ALA A 74 33.11 -27.01 -36.20
C ALA A 74 32.29 -28.30 -36.40
N THR A 75 32.88 -29.31 -37.04
CA THR A 75 32.22 -30.62 -37.22
C THR A 75 32.06 -31.37 -35.91
N ALA A 76 33.08 -31.38 -35.04
CA ALA A 76 33.01 -32.02 -33.73
C ALA A 76 31.94 -31.36 -32.84
N LEU A 77 31.88 -30.03 -32.80
CA LEU A 77 30.87 -29.30 -32.05
C LEU A 77 29.47 -29.62 -32.55
N ARG A 78 29.25 -29.64 -33.87
CA ARG A 78 27.93 -29.97 -34.45
C ARG A 78 27.48 -31.37 -34.08
N ASN A 79 28.33 -32.38 -34.22
CA ASN A 79 27.97 -33.77 -33.98
C ASN A 79 27.70 -34.04 -32.49
N TYR A 80 28.61 -33.65 -31.62
CA TYR A 80 28.48 -33.94 -30.18
C TYR A 80 27.47 -33.02 -29.50
N ALA A 81 27.25 -31.79 -29.95
CA ALA A 81 26.15 -30.97 -29.45
C ALA A 81 24.77 -31.54 -29.84
N LEU A 82 24.59 -32.02 -31.09
CA LEU A 82 23.34 -32.66 -31.51
C LEU A 82 23.04 -33.94 -30.72
N LEU A 83 24.06 -34.79 -30.53
CA LEU A 83 23.92 -36.01 -29.73
C LEU A 83 23.59 -35.70 -28.26
N THR A 84 24.24 -34.69 -27.69
CA THR A 84 24.03 -34.32 -26.27
C THR A 84 22.65 -33.68 -26.05
N ILE A 85 22.18 -32.84 -26.97
CA ILE A 85 20.82 -32.27 -26.91
C ILE A 85 19.78 -33.40 -27.08
N GLY A 86 20.04 -34.36 -27.97
CA GLY A 86 19.19 -35.54 -28.14
C GLY A 86 19.10 -36.38 -26.86
N ASP A 87 20.22 -36.66 -26.21
CA ASP A 87 20.28 -37.40 -24.94
C ASP A 87 19.54 -36.65 -23.81
N GLY A 88 19.73 -35.33 -23.72
CA GLY A 88 19.01 -34.48 -22.77
C GLY A 88 17.49 -34.52 -22.96
N LEU A 89 17.00 -34.50 -24.21
CA LEU A 89 15.56 -34.61 -24.48
C LEU A 89 15.01 -36.00 -24.15
N VAL A 90 15.77 -37.07 -24.43
CA VAL A 90 15.37 -38.46 -24.14
C VAL A 90 15.35 -38.74 -22.64
N ALA A 91 16.26 -38.16 -21.86
CA ALA A 91 16.30 -38.32 -20.41
C ALA A 91 15.26 -37.44 -19.68
N GLN A 92 15.08 -36.19 -20.12
CA GLN A 92 14.29 -35.21 -19.36
C GLN A 92 12.78 -35.39 -19.54
N ILE A 93 12.30 -35.78 -20.72
CA ILE A 93 10.85 -35.94 -20.98
C ILE A 93 10.24 -37.03 -20.08
N PRO A 94 10.82 -38.24 -19.94
CA PRO A 94 10.31 -39.25 -19.01
C PRO A 94 10.40 -38.82 -17.54
N SER A 95 11.50 -38.17 -17.12
CA SER A 95 11.67 -37.66 -15.76
C SER A 95 10.56 -36.68 -15.40
N LEU A 96 10.26 -35.75 -16.32
CA LEU A 96 9.21 -34.75 -16.12
C LEU A 96 7.83 -35.41 -16.04
N LEU A 97 7.51 -36.34 -16.94
CA LEU A 97 6.25 -37.10 -16.90
C LEU A 97 6.09 -37.91 -15.60
N LEU A 98 7.16 -38.53 -15.11
CA LEU A 98 7.16 -39.32 -13.88
C LEU A 98 7.01 -38.41 -12.65
N SER A 99 7.67 -37.25 -12.64
CA SER A 99 7.51 -36.23 -11.59
C SER A 99 6.10 -35.68 -11.53
N THR A 100 5.49 -35.32 -12.67
CA THR A 100 4.10 -34.82 -12.70
C THR A 100 3.11 -35.90 -12.29
N SER A 101 3.35 -37.15 -12.71
CA SER A 101 2.50 -38.29 -12.33
C SER A 101 2.60 -38.59 -10.83
N ALA A 102 3.81 -38.56 -10.27
CA ALA A 102 4.03 -38.73 -8.83
C ALA A 102 3.40 -37.58 -8.03
N ALA A 103 3.53 -36.33 -8.48
CA ALA A 103 2.88 -35.18 -7.87
C ALA A 103 1.35 -35.34 -7.87
N MET A 104 0.75 -35.75 -8.98
CA MET A 104 -0.69 -36.03 -9.08
C MET A 104 -1.14 -37.18 -8.15
N ILE A 105 -0.32 -38.22 -8.01
CA ILE A 105 -0.60 -39.34 -7.09
C ILE A 105 -0.46 -38.91 -5.62
N VAL A 106 0.46 -38.02 -5.28
CA VAL A 106 0.65 -37.53 -3.91
C VAL A 106 -0.48 -36.57 -3.51
N THR A 107 -1.03 -35.80 -4.44
CA THR A 107 -2.21 -34.95 -4.20
C THR A 107 -3.53 -35.72 -4.01
N ARG A 108 -3.54 -37.04 -4.24
CA ARG A 108 -4.69 -37.97 -4.15
C ARG A 108 -5.37 -38.03 -2.77
N VAL A 109 -4.75 -37.54 -1.69
CA VAL A 109 -5.24 -37.76 -0.31
C VAL A 109 -6.45 -36.86 0.04
N SER A 110 -6.95 -36.00 -0.86
CA SER A 110 -7.89 -34.92 -0.49
C SER A 110 -9.25 -34.85 -1.20
N SER A 111 -9.59 -35.72 -2.16
CA SER A 111 -10.90 -35.66 -2.86
C SER A 111 -11.58 -37.02 -2.99
N ALA A 112 -12.91 -37.05 -2.83
CA ALA A 112 -13.75 -38.26 -2.89
C ALA A 112 -14.17 -38.69 -4.31
N GLU A 113 -13.79 -37.94 -5.35
CA GLU A 113 -14.10 -38.24 -6.75
C GLU A 113 -12.92 -38.88 -7.51
N ASP A 114 -13.24 -39.74 -8.48
CA ASP A 114 -12.27 -40.39 -9.36
C ASP A 114 -11.59 -39.35 -10.29
N LEU A 115 -10.30 -39.10 -10.08
CA LEU A 115 -9.45 -38.16 -10.85
C LEU A 115 -9.62 -38.26 -12.38
N GLY A 116 -9.87 -39.47 -12.90
CA GLY A 116 -10.07 -39.71 -14.33
C GLY A 116 -11.31 -39.00 -14.91
N SER A 117 -12.39 -38.84 -14.15
CA SER A 117 -13.61 -38.16 -14.60
C SER A 117 -13.45 -36.63 -14.59
N GLN A 118 -12.74 -36.08 -13.61
CA GLN A 118 -12.44 -34.64 -13.54
C GLN A 118 -11.43 -34.20 -14.60
N VAL A 119 -10.36 -34.96 -14.81
CA VAL A 119 -9.34 -34.63 -15.81
C VAL A 119 -9.91 -34.78 -17.22
N SER A 120 -10.70 -35.83 -17.48
CA SER A 120 -11.36 -35.99 -18.78
C SER A 120 -12.39 -34.89 -19.04
N SER A 121 -13.20 -34.52 -18.05
CA SER A 121 -14.18 -33.42 -18.22
C SER A 121 -13.51 -32.06 -18.40
N GLN A 122 -12.44 -31.72 -17.67
CA GLN A 122 -11.76 -30.43 -17.81
C GLN A 122 -10.94 -30.30 -19.10
N LEU A 123 -10.23 -31.37 -19.51
CA LEU A 123 -9.44 -31.35 -20.73
C LEU A 123 -10.31 -31.42 -21.99
N LEU A 124 -11.40 -32.18 -21.97
CA LEU A 124 -12.28 -32.32 -23.14
C LEU A 124 -13.30 -31.18 -23.26
N ASN A 125 -13.65 -30.48 -22.17
CA ASN A 125 -14.61 -29.35 -22.23
C ASN A 125 -13.97 -27.98 -22.49
N SER A 126 -12.65 -27.89 -22.68
CA SER A 126 -11.97 -26.63 -22.98
C SER A 126 -11.65 -26.50 -24.48
N PRO A 127 -12.50 -25.83 -25.29
CA PRO A 127 -12.32 -25.77 -26.75
C PRO A 127 -10.98 -25.12 -27.15
N ARG A 128 -10.46 -24.19 -26.34
CA ARG A 128 -9.14 -23.57 -26.56
C ARG A 128 -7.98 -24.57 -26.40
N ALA A 129 -8.01 -25.43 -25.39
CA ALA A 129 -6.94 -26.41 -25.17
C ALA A 129 -6.93 -27.47 -26.27
N LEU A 130 -8.11 -27.94 -26.71
CA LEU A 130 -8.24 -28.87 -27.82
C LEU A 130 -7.81 -28.24 -29.15
N ALA A 131 -8.13 -26.97 -29.41
CA ALA A 131 -7.69 -26.26 -30.61
C ALA A 131 -6.16 -26.12 -30.69
N ILE A 132 -5.51 -25.75 -29.58
CA ILE A 132 -4.04 -25.68 -29.51
C ILE A 132 -3.42 -27.06 -29.73
N THR A 133 -3.97 -28.10 -29.09
CA THR A 133 -3.50 -29.48 -29.25
C THR A 133 -3.63 -29.94 -30.70
N ALA A 134 -4.76 -29.66 -31.37
CA ALA A 134 -4.96 -29.98 -32.77
C ALA A 134 -3.96 -29.26 -33.68
N ALA A 135 -3.69 -27.97 -33.44
CA ALA A 135 -2.72 -27.19 -34.20
C ALA A 135 -1.30 -27.77 -34.09
N ILE A 136 -0.89 -28.18 -32.89
CA ILE A 136 0.40 -28.83 -32.66
C ILE A 136 0.47 -30.17 -33.41
N LEU A 137 -0.56 -31.00 -33.34
CA LEU A 137 -0.60 -32.29 -34.05
C LEU A 137 -0.53 -32.12 -35.57
N VAL A 138 -1.22 -31.13 -36.13
CA VAL A 138 -1.15 -30.82 -37.56
C VAL A 138 0.24 -30.30 -37.95
N MET A 139 0.83 -29.42 -37.15
CA MET A 139 2.19 -28.94 -37.38
C MET A 139 3.20 -30.10 -37.35
N LEU A 140 3.06 -31.03 -36.41
CA LEU A 140 3.91 -32.21 -36.31
C LEU A 140 3.76 -33.13 -37.52
N GLY A 141 2.54 -33.28 -38.04
CA GLY A 141 2.24 -34.06 -39.25
C GLY A 141 2.73 -33.44 -40.56
N LEU A 142 3.15 -32.16 -40.55
CA LEU A 142 3.76 -31.49 -41.70
C LEU A 142 5.29 -31.68 -41.75
N ILE A 143 5.90 -32.23 -40.69
CA ILE A 143 7.35 -32.45 -40.61
C ILE A 143 7.71 -33.72 -41.41
N PRO A 144 8.58 -33.64 -42.43
CA PRO A 144 8.98 -34.80 -43.22
C PRO A 144 9.77 -35.81 -42.37
N GLY A 145 9.34 -37.08 -42.38
CA GLY A 145 9.97 -38.18 -41.63
C GLY A 145 9.11 -38.77 -40.50
N MET A 146 7.98 -38.15 -40.15
CA MET A 146 7.00 -38.70 -39.22
C MET A 146 5.84 -39.41 -39.94
N PRO A 147 5.03 -40.25 -39.26
CA PRO A 147 3.78 -40.81 -39.80
C PRO A 147 2.72 -39.73 -40.06
N ASN A 148 2.91 -38.91 -41.09
CA ASN A 148 2.13 -37.70 -41.38
C ASN A 148 0.62 -37.97 -41.43
N LEU A 149 0.22 -39.10 -42.01
CA LEU A 149 -1.18 -39.50 -42.11
C LEU A 149 -1.85 -39.65 -40.73
N VAL A 150 -1.14 -40.20 -39.75
CA VAL A 150 -1.69 -40.46 -38.40
C VAL A 150 -1.88 -39.16 -37.64
N PHE A 151 -0.88 -38.27 -37.65
CA PHE A 151 -0.94 -36.99 -36.95
C PHE A 151 -1.92 -36.00 -37.56
N LEU A 152 -2.02 -35.96 -38.89
CA LEU A 152 -3.02 -35.11 -39.56
C LEU A 152 -4.45 -35.60 -39.32
N LEU A 153 -4.68 -36.92 -39.29
CA LEU A 153 -6.00 -37.49 -39.01
C LEU A 153 -6.40 -37.25 -37.56
N LEU A 154 -5.49 -37.47 -36.61
CA LEU A 154 -5.74 -37.21 -35.19
C LEU A 154 -5.95 -35.72 -34.90
N GLY A 155 -5.12 -34.85 -35.49
CA GLY A 155 -5.26 -33.40 -35.40
C GLY A 155 -6.60 -32.92 -35.98
N GLY A 156 -7.02 -33.46 -37.12
CA GLY A 156 -8.34 -33.20 -37.70
C GLY A 156 -9.51 -33.66 -36.81
N ALA A 157 -9.40 -34.84 -36.19
CA ALA A 157 -10.42 -35.36 -35.27
C ALA A 157 -10.57 -34.48 -34.01
N VAL A 158 -9.45 -34.08 -33.41
CA VAL A 158 -9.43 -33.20 -32.23
C VAL A 158 -9.92 -31.79 -32.58
N ALA A 159 -9.56 -31.26 -33.75
CA ALA A 159 -10.09 -29.99 -34.25
C ALA A 159 -11.62 -30.05 -34.46
N GLY A 160 -12.13 -31.16 -35.01
CA GLY A 160 -13.57 -31.38 -35.16
C GLY A 160 -14.30 -31.45 -33.82
N LEU A 161 -13.69 -32.06 -32.81
CA LEU A 161 -14.23 -32.13 -31.45
C LEU A 161 -14.25 -30.74 -30.79
N ALA A 162 -13.16 -29.98 -30.91
CA ALA A 162 -13.06 -28.60 -30.43
C ALA A 162 -14.11 -27.69 -31.09
N TYR A 163 -14.32 -27.84 -32.40
CA TYR A 163 -15.31 -27.07 -33.15
C TYR A 163 -16.74 -27.43 -32.75
N SER A 164 -17.04 -28.71 -32.50
CA SER A 164 -18.37 -29.15 -32.03
C SER A 164 -18.73 -28.57 -30.65
N ILE A 165 -17.75 -28.52 -29.74
CA ILE A 165 -17.92 -27.96 -28.39
C ILE A 165 -18.06 -26.43 -28.47
N ALA A 166 -17.19 -25.76 -29.22
CA ALA A 166 -17.29 -24.31 -29.45
C ALA A 166 -18.61 -23.92 -30.15
N LYS A 167 -19.11 -24.76 -31.06
CA LYS A 167 -20.38 -24.54 -31.74
C LYS A 167 -21.57 -24.70 -30.79
N ARG A 168 -21.53 -25.64 -29.83
CA ARG A 168 -22.56 -25.76 -28.79
C ARG A 168 -22.64 -24.50 -27.92
N ASP A 169 -21.50 -23.88 -27.60
CA ASP A 169 -21.45 -22.59 -26.90
C ASP A 169 -21.95 -21.41 -27.77
N LEU A 170 -21.77 -21.48 -29.10
CA LEU A 170 -22.23 -20.47 -30.07
C LEU A 170 -23.71 -20.63 -30.52
N THR A 171 -24.30 -21.81 -30.36
CA THR A 171 -25.73 -22.07 -30.67
C THR A 171 -26.65 -21.97 -29.44
N GLY A 172 -26.14 -21.50 -28.30
CA GLY A 172 -26.97 -20.81 -27.31
C GLY A 172 -27.55 -19.53 -27.92
N PRO A 173 -28.74 -19.05 -27.48
CA PRO A 173 -29.46 -17.97 -28.16
C PRO A 173 -28.57 -16.72 -28.27
N VAL A 174 -28.47 -16.23 -29.50
CA VAL A 174 -27.61 -15.13 -29.94
C VAL A 174 -28.22 -13.80 -29.48
N GLU A 175 -27.55 -13.11 -28.56
CA GLU A 175 -27.75 -11.68 -28.33
C GLU A 175 -26.98 -10.89 -29.40
N GLU A 176 -27.73 -10.21 -30.27
CA GLU A 176 -27.27 -9.10 -31.10
C GLU A 176 -27.15 -7.80 -30.27
N PRO A 177 -26.35 -6.81 -30.71
CA PRO A 177 -25.87 -5.74 -29.86
C PRO A 177 -26.92 -4.63 -29.68
N GLU A 178 -27.35 -4.38 -28.43
CA GLU A 178 -28.29 -3.29 -28.11
C GLU A 178 -27.58 -2.00 -27.69
N THR A 179 -27.64 -1.02 -28.59
CA THR A 179 -27.84 0.39 -28.24
C THR A 179 -29.16 0.60 -27.49
N ALA A 180 -29.05 1.19 -26.30
CA ALA A 180 -30.00 2.11 -25.64
C ALA A 180 -31.47 1.67 -25.37
N ALA A 181 -31.66 1.21 -24.11
CA ALA A 181 -32.75 1.53 -23.15
C ALA A 181 -34.21 1.04 -23.43
N PRO A 182 -35.10 0.96 -22.42
CA PRO A 182 -34.94 0.93 -20.96
C PRO A 182 -35.62 -0.29 -20.27
N MET A 183 -35.32 -0.44 -18.98
CA MET A 183 -35.91 -1.34 -17.97
C MET A 183 -37.33 -1.86 -18.26
N ALA A 184 -37.45 -3.18 -18.35
CA ALA A 184 -38.66 -3.90 -17.97
C ALA A 184 -38.26 -5.01 -16.99
N VAL A 185 -38.72 -4.87 -15.76
CA VAL A 185 -38.58 -5.86 -14.69
C VAL A 185 -39.39 -7.09 -15.08
N ALA A 186 -38.72 -8.22 -15.28
CA ALA A 186 -39.36 -9.53 -15.36
C ALA A 186 -38.58 -10.51 -14.48
N GLU A 187 -39.24 -10.93 -13.42
CA GLU A 187 -38.79 -11.87 -12.41
C GLU A 187 -38.42 -13.21 -13.06
N GLY A 188 -37.16 -13.64 -12.86
CA GLY A 188 -36.70 -14.98 -13.18
C GLY A 188 -35.73 -15.41 -12.08
N GLY A 189 -36.12 -16.42 -11.30
CA GLY A 189 -35.38 -16.93 -10.15
C GLY A 189 -33.93 -17.21 -10.49
N GLY A 190 -33.04 -16.38 -9.96
CA GLY A 190 -31.61 -16.62 -10.00
C GLY A 190 -31.29 -17.82 -9.12
N GLU A 191 -30.63 -18.82 -9.69
CA GLU A 191 -29.63 -19.53 -8.92
C GLU A 191 -28.61 -18.47 -8.50
N VAL A 192 -28.70 -18.07 -7.23
CA VAL A 192 -27.74 -17.17 -6.60
C VAL A 192 -26.41 -17.87 -6.72
N ARG A 193 -25.54 -17.39 -7.61
CA ARG A 193 -24.11 -17.73 -7.56
C ARG A 193 -23.69 -17.47 -6.12
N GLU A 194 -23.34 -18.52 -5.40
CA GLU A 194 -22.85 -18.37 -4.04
C GLU A 194 -21.62 -17.45 -4.11
N LEU A 195 -21.70 -16.32 -3.43
CA LEU A 195 -20.62 -15.36 -3.35
C LEU A 195 -19.38 -16.10 -2.81
N THR A 196 -18.34 -16.16 -3.62
CA THR A 196 -17.06 -16.72 -3.21
C THR A 196 -16.18 -15.63 -2.62
N TRP A 197 -15.16 -16.01 -1.84
CA TRP A 197 -14.15 -15.06 -1.37
C TRP A 197 -13.42 -14.32 -2.50
N GLN A 198 -13.53 -14.80 -3.74
CA GLN A 198 -12.97 -14.14 -4.93
C GLN A 198 -13.84 -12.98 -5.44
N ASP A 199 -15.11 -12.92 -5.03
CA ASP A 199 -16.04 -11.82 -5.34
C ASP A 199 -15.90 -10.64 -4.36
N VAL A 200 -15.17 -10.84 -3.26
CA VAL A 200 -14.81 -9.77 -2.32
C VAL A 200 -13.69 -8.94 -2.95
N GLN A 201 -14.06 -7.82 -3.57
CA GLN A 201 -13.06 -6.91 -4.12
C GLN A 201 -12.20 -6.31 -3.00
N PRO A 202 -10.86 -6.28 -3.16
CA PRO A 202 -9.99 -5.55 -2.26
C PRO A 202 -10.42 -4.10 -2.19
N VAL A 203 -10.42 -3.55 -0.97
CA VAL A 203 -10.74 -2.15 -0.76
C VAL A 203 -9.57 -1.28 -1.23
N ASP A 204 -9.86 -0.25 -2.03
CA ASP A 204 -8.83 0.70 -2.45
C ASP A 204 -8.31 1.47 -1.23
N VAL A 205 -6.99 1.53 -1.06
CA VAL A 205 -6.34 2.27 0.03
C VAL A 205 -6.64 3.77 -0.05
N ILE A 206 -6.62 4.33 -1.27
CA ILE A 206 -6.97 5.73 -1.54
C ILE A 206 -7.96 5.76 -2.71
N GLY A 207 -9.17 6.25 -2.44
CA GLY A 207 -10.23 6.45 -3.43
C GLY A 207 -10.63 7.92 -3.58
N LEU A 208 -11.02 8.28 -4.80
CA LEU A 208 -11.66 9.55 -5.14
C LEU A 208 -12.93 9.25 -5.94
N GLU A 209 -14.07 9.37 -5.28
CA GLU A 209 -15.37 9.26 -5.90
C GLU A 209 -15.81 10.62 -6.44
N VAL A 210 -16.33 10.67 -7.66
CA VAL A 210 -16.75 11.92 -8.29
C VAL A 210 -18.19 11.84 -8.80
N GLY A 211 -18.95 12.92 -8.58
CA GLY A 211 -20.25 13.12 -9.21
C GLY A 211 -20.12 13.35 -10.72
N TYR A 212 -21.19 13.09 -11.46
CA TYR A 212 -21.13 13.05 -12.93
C TYR A 212 -20.69 14.37 -13.60
N ARG A 213 -20.92 15.55 -12.99
CA ARG A 213 -20.46 16.84 -13.58
C ARG A 213 -18.97 17.06 -13.44
N LEU A 214 -18.28 16.26 -12.63
CA LEU A 214 -16.84 16.32 -12.43
C LEU A 214 -16.06 15.36 -13.34
N ILE A 215 -16.76 14.46 -14.06
CA ILE A 215 -16.13 13.52 -15.02
C ILE A 215 -15.20 14.23 -16.03
N PRO A 216 -15.56 15.41 -16.60
CA PRO A 216 -14.65 16.12 -17.51
C PRO A 216 -13.33 16.57 -16.87
N LEU A 217 -13.27 16.71 -15.53
CA LEU A 217 -12.03 17.06 -14.82
C LEU A 217 -11.05 15.90 -14.77
N VAL A 218 -11.55 14.66 -14.78
CA VAL A 218 -10.75 13.43 -14.66
C VAL A 218 -10.44 12.79 -16.02
N ASP A 219 -11.28 13.00 -17.03
CA ASP A 219 -11.08 12.42 -18.36
C ASP A 219 -9.96 13.14 -19.14
N ARG A 220 -8.94 12.37 -19.54
CA ARG A 220 -7.77 12.89 -20.28
C ARG A 220 -8.14 13.28 -21.71
N ASP A 221 -9.10 12.59 -22.32
CA ASP A 221 -9.51 12.84 -23.71
C ASP A 221 -10.32 14.14 -23.82
N GLN A 222 -10.93 14.57 -22.71
CA GLN A 222 -11.64 15.84 -22.57
C GLN A 222 -10.75 16.99 -22.07
N GLY A 223 -9.43 16.77 -21.93
CA GLY A 223 -8.50 17.77 -21.42
C GLY A 223 -8.51 17.94 -19.89
N GLY A 224 -9.01 16.94 -19.16
CA GLY A 224 -9.07 16.92 -17.70
C GLY A 224 -7.70 17.10 -17.04
N GLN A 225 -7.61 18.08 -16.14
CA GLN A 225 -6.36 18.44 -15.47
C GLN A 225 -6.17 17.72 -14.12
N LEU A 226 -7.23 17.13 -13.56
CA LEU A 226 -7.23 16.62 -12.19
C LEU A 226 -6.25 15.45 -12.03
N MET A 227 -6.18 14.52 -12.99
CA MET A 227 -5.23 13.41 -12.95
C MET A 227 -3.77 13.87 -12.87
N ASN A 228 -3.41 14.93 -13.62
CA ASN A 228 -2.05 15.46 -13.61
C ASN A 228 -1.73 16.14 -12.27
N ARG A 229 -2.71 16.84 -11.69
CA ARG A 229 -2.57 17.46 -10.35
C ARG A 229 -2.44 16.41 -9.26
N ILE A 230 -3.25 15.34 -9.29
CA ILE A 230 -3.15 14.21 -8.35
C ILE A 230 -1.77 13.54 -8.43
N LYS A 231 -1.23 13.32 -9.64
CA LYS A 231 0.15 12.82 -9.81
C LYS A 231 1.18 13.77 -9.20
N GLY A 232 1.00 15.08 -9.37
CA GLY A 232 1.83 16.11 -8.75
C GLY A 232 1.77 16.08 -7.22
N VAL A 233 0.57 15.99 -6.65
CA VAL A 233 0.34 15.84 -5.21
C VAL A 233 1.04 14.60 -4.68
N ARG A 234 0.82 13.44 -5.29
CA ARG A 234 1.47 12.18 -4.89
C ARG A 234 2.99 12.28 -4.90
N LYS A 235 3.57 12.88 -5.96
CA LYS A 235 5.01 13.08 -6.07
C LYS A 235 5.54 14.01 -4.97
N LYS A 236 4.88 15.14 -4.74
CA LYS A 236 5.24 16.10 -3.69
C LYS A 236 5.19 15.45 -2.32
N LEU A 237 4.06 14.83 -1.97
CA LEU A 237 3.89 14.15 -0.68
C LEU A 237 4.90 13.03 -0.48
N SER A 238 5.18 12.23 -1.51
CA SER A 238 6.18 11.15 -1.38
C SER A 238 7.58 11.70 -1.07
N GLN A 239 7.94 12.85 -1.66
CA GLN A 239 9.20 13.53 -1.39
C GLN A 239 9.23 14.20 -0.02
N GLU A 240 8.12 14.75 0.44
CA GLU A 240 8.00 15.42 1.74
C GLU A 240 7.97 14.43 2.89
N LEU A 241 7.15 13.38 2.79
CA LEU A 241 6.97 12.37 3.83
C LEU A 241 8.13 11.37 3.87
N GLY A 242 8.72 11.03 2.72
CA GLY A 242 9.86 10.11 2.63
C GLY A 242 9.49 8.65 2.31
N PHE A 243 8.25 8.37 1.92
CA PHE A 243 7.83 7.07 1.40
C PHE A 243 6.92 7.25 0.18
N LEU A 244 6.76 6.20 -0.63
CA LEU A 244 5.93 6.26 -1.83
C LEU A 244 4.45 6.16 -1.45
N VAL A 245 3.69 7.24 -1.64
CA VAL A 245 2.24 7.25 -1.44
C VAL A 245 1.56 6.43 -2.53
N GLN A 246 0.55 5.62 -2.16
CA GLN A 246 -0.19 4.75 -3.06
C GLN A 246 -0.93 5.52 -4.17
N SER A 247 -1.33 4.81 -5.21
CA SER A 247 -2.12 5.42 -6.30
C SER A 247 -3.56 5.69 -5.87
N VAL A 248 -4.10 6.81 -6.34
CA VAL A 248 -5.48 7.23 -6.10
C VAL A 248 -6.38 6.61 -7.15
N HIS A 249 -7.34 5.81 -6.73
CA HIS A 249 -8.33 5.19 -7.61
C HIS A 249 -9.51 6.14 -7.76
N ILE A 250 -9.79 6.57 -8.99
CA ILE A 250 -10.88 7.50 -9.29
C ILE A 250 -12.04 6.69 -9.84
N ARG A 251 -13.23 6.87 -9.27
CA ARG A 251 -14.47 6.19 -9.69
C ARG A 251 -15.60 7.21 -9.77
N ASP A 252 -16.49 7.06 -10.73
CA ASP A 252 -17.75 7.81 -10.71
C ASP A 252 -18.70 7.20 -9.68
N ASN A 253 -19.44 8.05 -8.99
CA ASN A 253 -20.48 7.62 -8.05
C ASN A 253 -21.76 8.41 -8.32
N LEU A 254 -22.77 7.72 -8.83
CA LEU A 254 -24.07 8.31 -9.19
C LEU A 254 -24.92 8.65 -7.97
N ASP A 255 -24.58 8.12 -6.79
CA ASP A 255 -25.25 8.45 -5.52
C ASP A 255 -24.77 9.81 -4.96
N LEU A 256 -23.64 10.34 -5.46
CA LEU A 256 -23.15 11.67 -5.09
C LEU A 256 -23.92 12.77 -5.82
N SER A 257 -24.05 13.92 -5.14
CA SER A 257 -24.52 15.15 -5.79
C SER A 257 -23.69 15.46 -7.04
N PRO A 258 -24.29 16.07 -8.09
CA PRO A 258 -23.63 16.25 -9.39
C PRO A 258 -22.23 16.90 -9.33
N ASN A 259 -22.07 17.86 -8.43
CA ASN A 259 -20.85 18.67 -8.23
C ASN A 259 -20.01 18.19 -7.03
N ALA A 260 -20.42 17.11 -6.35
CA ALA A 260 -19.73 16.61 -5.18
C ALA A 260 -18.62 15.64 -5.56
N TYR A 261 -17.58 15.59 -4.72
CA TYR A 261 -16.58 14.54 -4.71
C TYR A 261 -16.34 14.07 -3.28
N ARG A 262 -15.93 12.82 -3.14
CA ARG A 262 -15.64 12.19 -1.86
C ARG A 262 -14.28 11.51 -1.93
N ILE A 263 -13.46 11.73 -0.91
CA ILE A 263 -12.16 11.10 -0.75
C ILE A 263 -12.31 10.00 0.30
N THR A 264 -11.90 8.79 -0.04
CA THR A 264 -11.96 7.61 0.82
C THR A 264 -10.57 7.09 1.12
N LEU A 265 -10.35 6.66 2.37
CA LEU A 265 -9.16 5.93 2.79
C LEU A 265 -9.59 4.57 3.31
N ASN A 266 -9.00 3.50 2.76
CA ASN A 266 -9.40 2.12 3.07
C ASN A 266 -10.94 1.94 2.96
N GLY A 267 -11.55 2.55 1.94
CA GLY A 267 -13.00 2.50 1.68
C GLY A 267 -13.87 3.34 2.61
N VAL A 268 -13.29 4.03 3.61
CA VAL A 268 -14.03 4.89 4.54
C VAL A 268 -13.94 6.35 4.07
N PRO A 269 -15.06 7.09 3.97
CA PRO A 269 -15.03 8.51 3.62
C PRO A 269 -14.31 9.32 4.70
N VAL A 270 -13.30 10.08 4.29
CA VAL A 270 -12.54 10.99 5.17
C VAL A 270 -12.76 12.46 4.84
N GLY A 271 -13.26 12.76 3.64
CA GLY A 271 -13.62 14.12 3.25
C GLY A 271 -14.58 14.14 2.07
N GLU A 272 -15.48 15.12 2.07
CA GLU A 272 -16.47 15.34 1.02
C GLU A 272 -16.69 16.84 0.83
N SER A 273 -16.80 17.29 -0.42
CA SER A 273 -17.04 18.69 -0.74
C SER A 273 -17.62 18.85 -2.15
N GLU A 274 -18.07 20.06 -2.46
CA GLU A 274 -18.62 20.41 -3.77
C GLU A 274 -17.72 21.38 -4.52
N VAL A 275 -17.55 21.14 -5.82
CA VAL A 275 -16.78 22.02 -6.72
C VAL A 275 -17.55 22.29 -8.01
N TYR A 276 -17.36 23.50 -8.55
CA TYR A 276 -18.06 23.97 -9.73
C TYR A 276 -17.06 24.14 -10.87
N VAL A 277 -17.13 23.29 -11.89
CA VAL A 277 -16.16 23.23 -13.01
C VAL A 277 -16.07 24.54 -13.80
N ASP A 278 -17.16 25.28 -13.87
CA ASP A 278 -17.32 26.54 -14.60
C ASP A 278 -16.99 27.79 -13.77
N ARG A 279 -16.56 27.62 -12.51
CA ARG A 279 -16.26 28.70 -11.58
C ARG A 279 -14.87 28.57 -10.97
N GLU A 280 -14.42 29.66 -10.36
CA GLU A 280 -13.17 29.71 -9.59
C GLU A 280 -13.48 29.95 -8.12
N LEU A 281 -12.64 29.41 -7.24
CA LEU A 281 -12.75 29.62 -5.80
C LEU A 281 -11.80 30.74 -5.39
N ALA A 282 -12.36 31.84 -4.88
CA ALA A 282 -11.61 32.94 -4.29
C ALA A 282 -11.54 32.76 -2.77
N ILE A 283 -10.36 32.42 -2.26
CA ILE A 283 -10.09 32.12 -0.85
C ILE A 283 -9.60 33.39 -0.15
N ASN A 284 -10.16 33.71 1.01
CA ASN A 284 -9.73 34.84 1.84
C ASN A 284 -8.61 34.39 2.82
N PRO A 285 -7.35 34.83 2.64
CA PRO A 285 -6.26 34.51 3.57
C PRO A 285 -6.25 35.36 4.86
N GLY A 286 -7.32 36.12 5.12
CA GLY A 286 -7.50 36.98 6.29
C GLY A 286 -7.26 38.48 6.04
N LYS A 287 -6.66 38.86 4.92
CA LYS A 287 -6.37 40.27 4.57
C LYS A 287 -6.87 40.59 3.16
N VAL A 288 -8.17 40.83 3.03
CA VAL A 288 -8.82 41.20 1.75
C VAL A 288 -9.44 42.59 1.83
N PHE A 289 -9.56 43.25 0.68
CA PHE A 289 -10.10 44.60 0.54
C PHE A 289 -11.41 44.59 -0.26
N GLY A 290 -12.52 44.30 0.43
CA GLY A 290 -13.88 44.26 -0.14
C GLY A 290 -14.45 42.85 -0.26
N GLU A 291 -15.71 42.77 -0.64
CA GLU A 291 -16.44 41.50 -0.85
C GLU A 291 -16.69 41.24 -2.34
N LEU A 292 -16.59 39.97 -2.73
CA LEU A 292 -16.85 39.51 -4.08
C LEU A 292 -18.31 39.08 -4.26
N ARG A 293 -18.83 39.22 -5.49
CA ARG A 293 -20.17 38.74 -5.83
C ARG A 293 -20.09 37.30 -6.30
N GLY A 294 -20.62 36.38 -5.50
CA GLY A 294 -20.61 34.96 -5.81
C GLY A 294 -21.36 34.14 -4.77
N THR A 295 -21.14 32.82 -4.79
CA THR A 295 -21.72 31.90 -3.80
C THR A 295 -20.74 31.71 -2.65
N PRO A 296 -21.06 32.17 -1.42
CA PRO A 296 -20.20 31.96 -0.26
C PRO A 296 -20.03 30.48 0.07
N THR A 297 -18.82 30.08 0.48
CA THR A 297 -18.47 28.71 0.85
C THR A 297 -17.24 28.72 1.77
N LYS A 298 -16.70 27.54 2.07
CA LYS A 298 -15.42 27.38 2.76
C LYS A 298 -14.47 26.56 1.93
N ASP A 299 -13.19 26.90 1.97
CA ASP A 299 -12.14 26.07 1.41
C ASP A 299 -12.11 24.72 2.14
N PRO A 300 -12.14 23.58 1.43
CA PRO A 300 -12.23 22.26 2.06
C PRO A 300 -10.91 21.80 2.72
N ALA A 301 -9.76 22.38 2.38
CA ALA A 301 -8.48 21.97 2.98
C ALA A 301 -8.23 22.65 4.33
N PHE A 302 -8.47 23.96 4.41
CA PHE A 302 -8.11 24.77 5.58
C PHE A 302 -9.32 25.38 6.31
N GLY A 303 -10.53 25.23 5.77
CA GLY A 303 -11.75 25.78 6.36
C GLY A 303 -11.86 27.31 6.27
N LEU A 304 -11.05 27.94 5.43
CA LEU A 304 -11.03 29.40 5.24
C LEU A 304 -12.28 29.87 4.50
N GLU A 305 -12.76 31.06 4.83
CA GLU A 305 -13.89 31.69 4.12
C GLU A 305 -13.53 31.91 2.65
N ALA A 306 -14.42 31.49 1.75
CA ALA A 306 -14.18 31.54 0.32
C ALA A 306 -15.48 31.84 -0.45
N VAL A 307 -15.34 32.24 -1.71
CA VAL A 307 -16.47 32.57 -2.58
C VAL A 307 -16.27 31.97 -3.96
N TRP A 308 -17.27 31.25 -4.47
CA TRP A 308 -17.29 30.81 -5.87
C TRP A 308 -17.65 31.98 -6.78
N ILE A 309 -16.73 32.35 -7.65
CA ILE A 309 -16.83 33.48 -8.58
C ILE A 309 -16.79 33.01 -10.04
N ASP A 310 -17.38 33.79 -10.94
CA ASP A 310 -17.22 33.58 -12.37
C ASP A 310 -15.79 33.93 -12.81
N GLY A 311 -15.26 33.24 -13.81
CA GLY A 311 -13.88 33.43 -14.27
C GLY A 311 -13.52 34.86 -14.69
N GLY A 312 -14.52 35.66 -15.11
CA GLY A 312 -14.32 37.09 -15.42
C GLY A 312 -13.98 37.97 -14.21
N GLN A 313 -14.24 37.51 -12.98
CA GLN A 313 -13.93 38.25 -11.74
C GLN A 313 -12.54 37.92 -11.17
N ARG A 314 -11.76 37.04 -11.82
CA ARG A 314 -10.45 36.57 -11.34
C ARG A 314 -9.49 37.71 -11.02
N ASP A 315 -9.26 38.61 -11.98
CA ASP A 315 -8.30 39.71 -11.83
C ASP A 315 -8.72 40.69 -10.73
N GLN A 316 -10.04 40.93 -10.62
CA GLN A 316 -10.62 41.76 -9.57
C GLN A 316 -10.39 41.14 -8.18
N ALA A 317 -10.68 39.84 -8.03
CA ALA A 317 -10.50 39.11 -6.79
C ALA A 317 -9.02 39.10 -6.34
N GLN A 318 -8.09 38.86 -7.27
CA GLN A 318 -6.65 38.92 -6.97
C GLN A 318 -6.21 40.33 -6.54
N THR A 319 -6.72 41.37 -7.18
CA THR A 319 -6.42 42.78 -6.81
C THR A 319 -6.93 43.11 -5.40
N MET A 320 -8.05 42.51 -4.99
CA MET A 320 -8.60 42.63 -3.64
C MET A 320 -7.88 41.77 -2.59
N GLY A 321 -6.87 40.98 -2.98
CA GLY A 321 -6.06 40.16 -2.07
C GLY A 321 -6.56 38.72 -1.88
N TYR A 322 -7.54 38.27 -2.66
CA TYR A 322 -8.00 36.87 -2.63
C TYR A 322 -7.03 35.96 -3.39
N THR A 323 -6.85 34.74 -2.88
CA THR A 323 -6.16 33.67 -3.60
C THR A 323 -7.18 32.94 -4.47
N VAL A 324 -7.04 33.03 -5.80
CA VAL A 324 -8.01 32.46 -6.75
C VAL A 324 -7.48 31.17 -7.37
N VAL A 325 -8.26 30.09 -7.23
CA VAL A 325 -7.91 28.74 -7.72
C VAL A 325 -9.05 28.09 -8.51
N ASP A 326 -8.72 27.24 -9.47
CA ASP A 326 -9.67 26.46 -10.26
C ASP A 326 -10.18 25.22 -9.51
N ALA A 327 -11.33 24.68 -9.91
CA ALA A 327 -11.95 23.50 -9.30
C ALA A 327 -11.00 22.30 -9.17
N SER A 328 -10.17 22.04 -10.19
CA SER A 328 -9.18 20.96 -10.14
C SER A 328 -8.09 21.17 -9.08
N THR A 329 -7.71 22.43 -8.82
CA THR A 329 -6.77 22.75 -7.73
C THR A 329 -7.45 22.58 -6.38
N VAL A 330 -8.73 22.94 -6.22
CA VAL A 330 -9.46 22.76 -4.96
C VAL A 330 -9.46 21.29 -4.54
N VAL A 331 -9.86 20.39 -5.44
CA VAL A 331 -9.87 18.94 -5.17
C VAL A 331 -8.46 18.42 -4.86
N ALA A 332 -7.45 18.84 -5.62
CA ALA A 332 -6.08 18.40 -5.44
C ALA A 332 -5.47 18.88 -4.10
N THR A 333 -5.76 20.11 -3.68
CA THR A 333 -5.31 20.66 -2.39
C THR A 333 -5.97 19.93 -1.22
N HIS A 334 -7.29 19.70 -1.31
CA HIS A 334 -8.01 18.95 -0.28
C HIS A 334 -7.49 17.51 -0.15
N LEU A 335 -7.27 16.82 -1.28
CA LEU A 335 -6.64 15.51 -1.28
C LEU A 335 -5.24 15.54 -0.66
N SER A 336 -4.43 16.55 -1.00
CA SER A 336 -3.08 16.67 -0.44
C SER A 336 -3.10 16.80 1.07
N GLU A 337 -4.00 17.62 1.62
CA GLU A 337 -4.13 17.84 3.06
C GLU A 337 -4.58 16.57 3.79
N LEU A 338 -5.60 15.88 3.26
CA LEU A 338 -6.09 14.63 3.85
C LEU A 338 -5.05 13.51 3.80
N LEU A 339 -4.32 13.36 2.70
CA LEU A 339 -3.25 12.37 2.61
C LEU A 339 -2.08 12.69 3.55
N GLN A 340 -1.82 13.98 3.81
CA GLN A 340 -0.79 14.40 4.75
C GLN A 340 -1.21 14.14 6.20
N SER A 341 -2.43 14.48 6.59
CA SER A 341 -2.94 14.28 7.95
C SER A 341 -3.09 12.78 8.29
N HIS A 342 -3.45 11.95 7.31
CA HIS A 342 -3.58 10.50 7.43
C HIS A 342 -2.36 9.72 6.94
N ALA A 343 -1.19 10.36 6.75
CA ALA A 343 0.01 9.70 6.23
C ALA A 343 0.44 8.46 7.03
N HIS A 344 0.20 8.48 8.35
CA HIS A 344 0.50 7.37 9.25
C HIS A 344 -0.37 6.13 9.02
N GLU A 345 -1.57 6.28 8.48
CA GLU A 345 -2.49 5.18 8.14
C GLU A 345 -2.17 4.59 6.76
N LEU A 346 -1.56 5.38 5.88
CA LEU A 346 -1.11 4.96 4.56
C LEU A 346 0.19 4.16 4.61
N LEU A 347 0.94 4.23 5.71
CA LEU A 347 2.18 3.47 5.87
C LEU A 347 1.87 2.07 6.42
N GLY A 348 2.05 1.05 5.59
CA GLY A 348 1.88 -0.37 5.94
C GLY A 348 3.18 -1.16 5.97
N HIS A 349 3.06 -2.49 6.09
CA HIS A 349 4.21 -3.39 6.12
C HIS A 349 5.02 -3.36 4.82
N ASP A 350 4.34 -3.30 3.68
CA ASP A 350 4.97 -3.34 2.36
C ASP A 350 5.79 -2.07 2.10
N GLU A 351 5.27 -0.90 2.47
CA GLU A 351 6.00 0.36 2.35
C GLU A 351 7.25 0.37 3.24
N VAL A 352 7.17 -0.13 4.47
CA VAL A 352 8.32 -0.20 5.37
C VAL A 352 9.37 -1.19 4.86
N GLN A 353 8.94 -2.34 4.33
CA GLN A 353 9.86 -3.27 3.68
C GLN A 353 10.58 -2.61 2.50
N GLN A 354 9.86 -1.91 1.63
CA GLN A 354 10.46 -1.18 0.51
C GLN A 354 11.42 -0.08 0.97
N LEU A 355 11.12 0.64 2.05
CA LEU A 355 12.02 1.63 2.64
C LEU A 355 13.33 0.98 3.12
N LEU A 356 13.25 -0.16 3.79
CA LEU A 356 14.42 -0.91 4.26
C LEU A 356 15.21 -1.51 3.09
N ASP A 357 14.55 -2.04 2.06
CA ASP A 357 15.21 -2.56 0.86
C ASP A 357 15.96 -1.46 0.11
N ASN A 358 15.37 -0.26 0.00
CA ASN A 358 16.04 0.91 -0.57
C ASN A 358 17.23 1.36 0.29
N LEU A 359 17.09 1.36 1.62
CA LEU A 359 18.20 1.67 2.52
C LEU A 359 19.34 0.64 2.38
N ALA A 360 19.01 -0.64 2.22
CA ALA A 360 19.96 -1.74 2.10
C ALA A 360 20.87 -1.60 0.86
N GLN A 361 20.45 -0.89 -0.17
CA GLN A 361 21.31 -0.56 -1.32
C GLN A 361 22.51 0.32 -0.93
N SER A 362 22.37 1.15 0.12
CA SER A 362 23.41 2.08 0.57
C SER A 362 24.01 1.74 1.94
N ALA A 363 23.31 0.96 2.76
CA ALA A 363 23.71 0.56 4.11
C ALA A 363 23.23 -0.87 4.43
N PRO A 364 23.67 -1.91 3.68
CA PRO A 364 23.13 -3.27 3.80
C PRO A 364 23.33 -3.86 5.19
N LYS A 365 24.50 -3.66 5.80
CA LYS A 365 24.81 -4.16 7.15
C LYS A 365 23.88 -3.59 8.22
N LEU A 366 23.54 -2.30 8.13
CA LEU A 366 22.65 -1.64 9.08
C LEU A 366 21.25 -2.27 9.05
N VAL A 367 20.74 -2.54 7.85
CA VAL A 367 19.41 -3.16 7.67
C VAL A 367 19.42 -4.61 8.17
N GLU A 368 20.44 -5.39 7.80
CA GLU A 368 20.60 -6.78 8.22
C GLU A 368 20.71 -6.92 9.75
N ASP A 369 21.39 -5.97 10.40
CA ASP A 369 21.55 -5.97 11.85
C ASP A 369 20.30 -5.43 12.57
N LEU A 370 19.52 -4.55 11.94
CA LEU A 370 18.29 -4.02 12.53
C LEU A 370 17.13 -5.02 12.46
N VAL A 371 16.75 -5.45 11.25
CA VAL A 371 15.57 -6.30 11.01
C VAL A 371 15.97 -7.60 10.31
N PRO A 372 15.58 -8.78 10.81
CA PRO A 372 14.78 -9.03 12.02
C PRO A 372 15.62 -9.21 13.31
N LYS A 373 16.94 -9.01 13.28
CA LYS A 373 17.84 -9.42 14.38
C LYS A 373 17.60 -8.65 15.69
N LEU A 374 17.52 -7.31 15.62
CA LEU A 374 17.32 -6.46 16.81
C LEU A 374 15.85 -6.15 17.05
N LEU A 375 15.08 -5.86 15.99
CA LEU A 375 13.67 -5.50 16.05
C LEU A 375 12.82 -6.25 15.02
N PRO A 376 11.60 -6.66 15.38
CA PRO A 376 10.59 -7.06 14.40
C PRO A 376 10.20 -5.89 13.48
N LEU A 377 9.88 -6.19 12.21
CA LEU A 377 9.42 -5.19 11.24
C LEU A 377 8.23 -4.37 11.76
N ALA A 378 7.32 -5.00 12.51
CA ALA A 378 6.15 -4.35 13.10
C ALA A 378 6.51 -3.21 14.08
N VAL A 379 7.62 -3.34 14.81
CA VAL A 379 8.08 -2.29 15.74
C VAL A 379 8.61 -1.10 14.94
N VAL A 380 9.40 -1.37 13.89
CA VAL A 380 9.90 -0.33 12.98
C VAL A 380 8.72 0.41 12.33
N LEU A 381 7.73 -0.33 11.82
CA LEU A 381 6.49 0.23 11.29
C LEU A 381 5.82 1.16 12.32
N ARG A 382 5.63 0.70 13.56
CA ARG A 382 4.98 1.51 14.59
C ARG A 382 5.73 2.80 14.90
N VAL A 383 7.08 2.75 14.95
CA VAL A 383 7.90 3.96 15.15
C VAL A 383 7.71 4.94 13.99
N LEU A 384 7.78 4.47 12.74
CA LEU A 384 7.60 5.34 11.57
C LEU A 384 6.19 5.94 11.51
N GLN A 385 5.16 5.16 11.86
CA GLN A 385 3.79 5.65 11.97
C GLN A 385 3.66 6.74 13.04
N ASN A 386 4.27 6.56 14.21
CA ASN A 386 4.24 7.57 15.28
C ASN A 386 4.89 8.90 14.84
N LEU A 387 6.00 8.84 14.09
CA LEU A 387 6.65 10.02 13.52
C LEU A 387 5.73 10.74 12.53
N LEU A 388 5.15 10.00 11.58
CA LEU A 388 4.24 10.55 10.57
C LEU A 388 2.96 11.13 11.20
N GLN A 389 2.43 10.52 12.26
CA GLN A 389 1.25 11.01 12.98
C GLN A 389 1.49 12.38 13.62
N GLU A 390 2.74 12.74 13.87
CA GLU A 390 3.17 14.04 14.38
C GLU A 390 3.70 14.97 13.27
N GLY A 391 3.51 14.60 12.01
CA GLY A 391 3.97 15.36 10.85
C GLY A 391 5.50 15.35 10.67
N VAL A 392 6.22 14.44 11.34
CA VAL A 392 7.67 14.30 11.18
C VAL A 392 7.97 13.41 9.97
N PRO A 393 8.69 13.92 8.96
CA PRO A 393 9.01 13.17 7.76
C PRO A 393 10.06 12.10 8.03
N ILE A 394 9.91 10.94 7.39
CA ILE A 394 10.77 9.75 7.54
C ILE A 394 11.80 9.63 6.40
N ARG A 395 12.18 10.76 5.80
CA ARG A 395 13.12 10.82 4.67
C ARG A 395 14.53 10.37 5.04
N ASP A 396 14.97 10.69 6.26
CA ASP A 396 16.30 10.32 6.76
C ASP A 396 16.27 8.93 7.42
N MET A 397 15.98 7.91 6.60
CA MET A 397 15.90 6.52 7.05
C MET A 397 17.22 5.99 7.62
N ARG A 398 18.36 6.57 7.22
CA ARG A 398 19.67 6.20 7.77
C ARG A 398 19.76 6.59 9.25
N THR A 399 19.52 7.85 9.59
CA THR A 399 19.56 8.32 10.98
C THR A 399 18.52 7.60 11.84
N ILE A 400 17.33 7.34 11.28
CA ILE A 400 16.28 6.56 11.95
C ILE A 400 16.78 5.15 12.26
N ALA A 401 17.28 4.41 11.26
CA ALA A 401 17.73 3.03 11.43
C ALA A 401 18.95 2.91 12.35
N GLU A 402 19.92 3.82 12.28
CA GLU A 402 21.07 3.86 13.20
C GLU A 402 20.63 4.07 14.65
N THR A 403 19.73 5.03 14.88
CA THR A 403 19.20 5.31 16.22
C THR A 403 18.40 4.11 16.75
N LEU A 404 17.59 3.48 15.90
CA LEU A 404 16.86 2.27 16.27
C LEU A 404 17.81 1.13 16.61
N ALA A 405 18.86 0.89 15.84
CA ALA A 405 19.83 -0.17 16.11
C ALA A 405 20.57 0.05 17.44
N GLU A 406 20.93 1.29 17.77
CA GLU A 406 21.57 1.62 19.04
C GLU A 406 20.62 1.41 20.24
N GLN A 407 19.38 1.91 20.14
CA GLN A 407 18.44 1.91 21.25
C GLN A 407 17.68 0.58 21.41
N ALA A 408 17.58 -0.24 20.36
CA ALA A 408 16.94 -1.55 20.40
C ALA A 408 17.54 -2.49 21.44
N THR A 409 18.83 -2.30 21.77
CA THR A 409 19.51 -3.06 22.84
C THR A 409 19.02 -2.72 24.25
N LYS A 410 18.42 -1.53 24.44
CA LYS A 410 17.91 -1.05 25.73
C LYS A 410 16.40 -1.23 25.85
N SER A 411 15.66 -1.02 24.77
CA SER A 411 14.20 -1.15 24.75
C SER A 411 13.71 -1.53 23.36
N GLN A 412 12.68 -2.39 23.32
CA GLN A 412 11.92 -2.70 22.10
C GLN A 412 10.56 -1.99 22.06
N ASP A 413 10.27 -1.16 23.06
CA ASP A 413 9.04 -0.38 23.11
C ASP A 413 9.04 0.72 22.03
N ALA A 414 7.99 0.75 21.22
CA ALA A 414 7.88 1.68 20.09
C ALA A 414 7.79 3.16 20.56
N GLY A 415 7.17 3.43 21.71
CA GLY A 415 7.07 4.79 22.25
C GLY A 415 8.45 5.34 22.62
N THR A 416 9.22 4.55 23.37
CA THR A 416 10.59 4.85 23.77
C THR A 416 11.51 5.05 22.55
N LEU A 417 11.43 4.13 21.58
CA LEU A 417 12.22 4.21 20.34
C LEU A 417 11.84 5.46 19.52
N THR A 418 10.55 5.80 19.45
CA THR A 418 10.09 7.03 18.78
C THR A 418 10.70 8.27 19.42
N ALA A 419 10.71 8.36 20.76
CA ALA A 419 11.29 9.49 21.47
C ALA A 419 12.79 9.66 21.17
N ALA A 420 13.54 8.55 21.12
CA ALA A 420 14.97 8.59 20.79
C ALA A 420 15.20 9.02 19.33
N VAL A 421 14.44 8.48 18.39
CA VAL A 421 14.52 8.84 16.97
C VAL A 421 14.18 10.32 16.76
N ARG A 422 13.18 10.86 17.46
CA ARG A 422 12.85 12.29 17.40
C ARG A 422 14.00 13.18 17.85
N VAL A 423 14.71 12.81 18.92
CA VAL A 423 15.91 13.54 19.37
C VAL A 423 16.98 13.54 18.28
N ALA A 424 17.26 12.39 17.66
CA ALA A 424 18.22 12.29 16.56
C ALA A 424 17.79 13.13 15.33
N LEU A 425 16.49 13.21 15.05
CA LEU A 425 15.90 14.03 13.98
C LEU A 425 15.67 15.50 14.38
N GLY A 426 16.08 15.95 15.57
CA GLY A 426 15.75 17.26 16.13
C GLY A 426 16.05 18.44 15.20
N ARG A 427 17.16 18.38 14.46
CA ARG A 427 17.53 19.39 13.45
C ARG A 427 16.48 19.50 12.33
N SER A 428 15.96 18.38 11.85
CA SER A 428 14.93 18.33 10.80
C SER A 428 13.59 18.83 11.33
N ILE A 429 13.20 18.34 12.52
CA ILE A 429 11.94 18.71 13.18
C ILE A 429 11.87 20.22 13.43
N VAL A 430 12.92 20.80 14.02
CA VAL A 430 12.97 22.25 14.30
C VAL A 430 12.98 23.07 13.01
N GLN A 431 13.72 22.62 11.98
CA GLN A 431 13.74 23.31 10.68
C GLN A 431 12.36 23.31 10.01
N GLN A 432 11.61 22.21 10.10
CA GLN A 432 10.25 22.11 9.55
C GLN A 432 9.23 22.92 10.35
N ALA A 433 9.45 23.07 11.66
CA ALA A 433 8.54 23.79 12.55
C ALA A 433 8.67 25.30 12.45
N ILE A 434 9.89 25.82 12.40
CA ILE A 434 10.15 27.25 12.62
C ILE A 434 10.98 27.84 11.46
N GLY A 435 11.48 26.99 10.57
CA GLY A 435 12.35 27.43 9.48
C GLY A 435 13.76 27.83 9.96
N PRO A 436 14.46 28.69 9.20
CA PRO A 436 15.86 29.02 9.44
C PRO A 436 16.10 30.06 10.55
N ILE A 437 15.06 30.49 11.28
CA ILE A 437 15.12 31.61 12.24
C ILE A 437 16.03 31.27 13.45
N GLY A 438 16.92 32.18 13.86
CA GLY A 438 17.87 31.93 14.95
C GLY A 438 17.23 31.75 16.34
N GLU A 439 16.09 32.39 16.57
CA GLU A 439 15.28 32.27 17.79
C GLU A 439 14.02 31.43 17.54
N ILE A 440 13.74 30.53 18.47
CA ILE A 440 12.59 29.63 18.46
C ILE A 440 11.54 30.19 19.43
N PRO A 441 10.47 30.85 18.94
CA PRO A 441 9.36 31.27 19.78
C PRO A 441 8.60 30.02 20.26
N VAL A 442 8.47 29.85 21.57
CA VAL A 442 7.77 28.71 22.17
C VAL A 442 6.82 29.13 23.27
N ALA A 443 5.71 28.41 23.38
CA ALA A 443 4.93 28.31 24.61
C ALA A 443 5.60 27.29 25.53
N VAL A 444 5.61 27.55 26.83
CA VAL A 444 6.04 26.56 27.85
C VAL A 444 4.94 26.34 28.87
N LEU A 445 4.97 25.21 29.57
CA LEU A 445 4.10 24.99 30.72
C LEU A 445 4.65 25.74 31.95
N GLU A 446 3.75 26.17 32.83
CA GLU A 446 4.12 26.68 34.14
C GLU A 446 4.86 25.58 34.96
N PRO A 447 5.98 25.88 35.65
CA PRO A 447 6.81 24.85 36.29
C PRO A 447 6.11 24.02 37.36
N GLY A 448 5.11 24.55 38.06
CA GLY A 448 4.24 23.80 38.98
C GLY A 448 3.40 22.76 38.24
N LEU A 449 2.70 23.18 37.20
CA LEU A 449 1.89 22.33 36.32
C LEU A 449 2.73 21.24 35.63
N GLU A 450 3.90 21.58 35.10
CA GLU A 450 4.80 20.60 34.45
C GLU A 450 5.24 19.50 35.41
N ARG A 451 5.63 19.86 36.65
CA ARG A 451 6.02 18.90 37.69
C ARG A 451 4.84 18.03 38.14
N LEU A 452 3.64 18.59 38.19
CA LEU A 452 2.43 17.86 38.53
C LEU A 452 2.12 16.81 37.46
N LEU A 453 2.12 17.20 36.18
CA LEU A 453 1.90 16.29 35.05
C LEU A 453 2.96 15.18 35.00
N GLN A 454 4.23 15.50 35.23
CA GLN A 454 5.30 14.49 35.29
C GLN A 454 5.03 13.43 36.36
N LYS A 455 4.63 13.85 37.58
CA LYS A 455 4.31 12.91 38.68
C LYS A 455 3.10 12.05 38.36
N THR A 456 2.04 12.66 37.82
CA THR A 456 0.79 11.96 37.50
C THR A 456 1.01 10.94 36.39
N LEU A 457 1.72 11.31 35.32
CA LEU A 457 1.99 10.43 34.18
C LEU A 457 3.00 9.32 34.52
N ALA A 458 3.98 9.59 35.38
CA ALA A 458 4.88 8.55 35.88
C ALA A 458 4.13 7.42 36.61
N ASN A 459 3.01 7.73 37.28
CA ASN A 459 2.20 6.75 38.01
C ASN A 459 1.09 6.12 37.15
N ALA A 460 0.57 6.85 36.15
CA ALA A 460 -0.57 6.44 35.34
C ALA A 460 -0.21 5.71 34.03
N GLY A 461 1.08 5.67 33.66
CA GLY A 461 1.53 5.18 32.36
C GLY A 461 1.25 6.17 31.22
N GLU A 462 1.58 5.77 29.99
CA GLU A 462 1.49 6.67 28.83
C GLU A 462 0.05 7.14 28.56
N ASP A 463 -0.99 6.35 28.86
CA ASP A 463 -2.38 6.68 28.53
C ASP A 463 -3.01 7.78 29.40
N GLY A 464 -2.29 8.25 30.42
CA GLY A 464 -2.73 9.41 31.22
C GLY A 464 -4.01 9.19 32.01
N ALA A 465 -4.37 7.93 32.29
CA ALA A 465 -5.57 7.54 33.05
C ALA A 465 -5.64 8.12 34.48
N GLY A 466 -4.57 8.75 34.97
CA GLY A 466 -4.50 9.39 36.28
C GLY A 466 -4.73 10.91 36.28
N VAL A 467 -4.97 11.55 35.14
CA VAL A 467 -5.18 13.01 35.09
C VAL A 467 -6.63 13.36 35.40
N GLU A 468 -6.84 14.22 36.40
CA GLU A 468 -8.19 14.64 36.81
C GLU A 468 -8.92 15.44 35.71
N PRO A 469 -10.22 15.19 35.46
CA PRO A 469 -10.96 15.88 34.40
C PRO A 469 -10.93 17.41 34.47
N GLY A 470 -11.00 17.98 35.68
CA GLY A 470 -10.94 19.43 35.87
C GLY A 470 -9.61 20.05 35.43
N MET A 471 -8.50 19.32 35.60
CA MET A 471 -7.18 19.75 35.12
C MET A 471 -7.11 19.70 33.59
N LEU A 472 -7.71 18.67 32.96
CA LEU A 472 -7.79 18.57 31.51
C LEU A 472 -8.56 19.74 30.90
N GLU A 473 -9.72 20.09 31.47
CA GLU A 473 -10.51 21.24 31.00
C GLU A 473 -9.74 22.56 31.11
N GLN A 474 -9.03 22.77 32.22
CA GLN A 474 -8.20 23.97 32.41
C GLN A 474 -7.05 24.01 31.41
N LEU A 475 -6.35 22.89 31.21
CA LEU A 475 -5.24 22.79 30.25
C LEU A 475 -5.73 23.02 28.81
N GLN A 476 -6.87 22.44 28.44
CA GLN A 476 -7.48 22.63 27.12
C GLN A 476 -7.79 24.11 26.86
N ARG A 477 -8.45 24.79 27.80
CA ARG A 477 -8.76 26.23 27.68
C ARG A 477 -7.50 27.07 27.57
N ALA A 478 -6.48 26.76 28.38
CA ALA A 478 -5.21 27.49 28.36
C ALA A 478 -4.43 27.30 27.04
N LEU A 479 -4.45 26.09 26.47
CA LEU A 479 -3.87 25.82 25.15
C LEU A 479 -4.60 26.60 24.05
N GLN A 480 -5.93 26.59 24.04
CA GLN A 480 -6.73 27.29 23.05
C GLN A 480 -6.54 28.82 23.10
N GLU A 481 -6.51 29.42 24.29
CA GLU A 481 -6.27 30.85 24.42
C GLU A 481 -4.84 31.22 23.97
N THR A 482 -3.85 30.40 24.33
CA THR A 482 -2.46 30.60 23.88
C THR A 482 -2.35 30.50 22.36
N ALA A 483 -3.04 29.53 21.75
CA ALA A 483 -3.06 29.35 20.31
C ALA A 483 -3.67 30.56 19.60
N ARG A 484 -4.81 31.06 20.10
CA ARG A 484 -5.45 32.26 19.56
C ARG A 484 -4.53 33.49 19.62
N GLN A 485 -3.81 33.67 20.72
CA GLN A 485 -2.87 34.79 20.87
C GLN A 485 -1.67 34.71 19.92
N GLN A 486 -1.13 33.50 19.72
CA GLN A 486 -0.02 33.26 18.79
C GLN A 486 -0.46 33.42 17.32
N GLU A 487 -1.66 32.97 16.97
CA GLU A 487 -2.26 33.14 15.65
C GLU A 487 -2.46 34.63 15.31
N ILE A 488 -2.99 35.43 16.23
CA ILE A 488 -3.12 36.90 16.08
C ILE A 488 -1.74 37.55 15.86
N SER A 489 -0.71 37.03 16.50
CA SER A 489 0.67 37.53 16.40
C SER A 489 1.40 37.02 15.15
N GLY A 490 0.78 36.14 14.35
CA GLY A 490 1.40 35.50 13.19
C GLY A 490 2.60 34.62 13.55
N GLN A 491 2.62 34.06 14.77
CA GLN A 491 3.69 33.18 15.24
C GLN A 491 3.26 31.71 15.14
N GLU A 492 4.24 30.83 14.93
CA GLU A 492 4.03 29.38 14.89
C GLU A 492 3.60 28.83 16.26
N LEU A 493 2.66 27.88 16.23
CA LEU A 493 2.11 27.23 17.41
C LEU A 493 3.02 26.11 17.92
N VAL A 494 4.06 26.46 18.68
CA VAL A 494 5.02 25.48 19.23
C VAL A 494 4.96 25.45 20.75
N LEU A 495 4.65 24.28 21.31
CA LEU A 495 4.69 23.99 22.74
C LEU A 495 5.97 23.23 23.08
N LEU A 496 6.73 23.72 24.04
CA LEU A 496 7.94 23.09 24.54
C LEU A 496 7.70 22.50 25.94
N VAL A 497 7.98 21.20 26.09
CA VAL A 497 7.75 20.45 27.33
C VAL A 497 8.90 19.49 27.64
N ALA A 498 8.95 18.98 28.87
CA ALA A 498 9.86 17.91 29.25
C ALA A 498 9.61 16.61 28.47
N ALA A 499 10.70 15.87 28.19
CA ALA A 499 10.67 14.64 27.41
C ALA A 499 9.66 13.60 27.92
N ALA A 500 9.54 13.47 29.25
CA ALA A 500 8.66 12.49 29.90
C ALA A 500 7.16 12.72 29.64
N ILE A 501 6.74 13.97 29.41
CA ILE A 501 5.31 14.30 29.23
C ILE A 501 4.97 14.62 27.77
N ARG A 502 5.99 14.77 26.90
CA ARG A 502 5.83 15.14 25.49
C ARG A 502 4.87 14.22 24.71
N PRO A 503 4.93 12.87 24.80
CA PRO A 503 4.02 12.01 24.05
C PRO A 503 2.56 12.18 24.44
N TRP A 504 2.30 12.39 25.73
CA TRP A 504 0.96 12.65 26.23
C TRP A 504 0.47 14.03 25.80
N MET A 505 1.30 15.06 25.97
CA MET A 505 0.99 16.43 25.54
C MET A 505 0.76 16.55 24.03
N ALA A 506 1.51 15.82 23.21
CA ALA A 506 1.33 15.81 21.75
C ALA A 506 -0.03 15.22 21.35
N ARG A 507 -0.43 14.09 21.95
CA ARG A 507 -1.76 13.50 21.73
C ARG A 507 -2.88 14.43 22.23
N PHE A 508 -2.71 15.03 23.40
CA PHE A 508 -3.69 15.94 23.98
C PHE A 508 -3.86 17.24 23.17
N ALA A 509 -2.75 17.86 22.78
CA ALA A 509 -2.74 19.09 22.00
C ALA A 509 -3.34 18.89 20.61
N ARG A 510 -3.08 17.76 19.94
CA ARG A 510 -3.63 17.45 18.60
C ARG A 510 -5.16 17.50 18.57
N HIS A 511 -5.83 17.03 19.62
CA HIS A 511 -7.29 17.08 19.72
C HIS A 511 -7.81 18.48 20.12
N SER A 512 -7.03 19.21 20.92
CA SER A 512 -7.46 20.48 21.52
C SER A 512 -7.22 21.69 20.61
N VAL A 513 -6.09 21.69 19.90
CA VAL A 513 -5.59 22.76 19.04
C VAL A 513 -4.93 22.13 17.80
N PRO A 514 -5.69 21.93 16.71
CA PRO A 514 -5.13 21.45 15.45
C PRO A 514 -3.98 22.35 14.97
N GLY A 515 -2.91 21.74 14.45
CA GLY A 515 -1.72 22.47 13.98
C GLY A 515 -0.69 22.83 15.06
N MET A 516 -1.00 22.67 16.35
CA MET A 516 -0.03 22.89 17.42
C MET A 516 1.04 21.78 17.42
N ARG A 517 2.31 22.17 17.35
CA ARG A 517 3.46 21.24 17.41
C ARG A 517 3.99 21.17 18.83
N VAL A 518 4.18 19.95 19.35
CA VAL A 518 4.72 19.72 20.70
C VAL A 518 6.12 19.15 20.59
N LEU A 519 7.10 19.90 21.08
CA LEU A 519 8.52 19.56 21.07
C LEU A 519 9.03 19.26 22.49
N SER A 520 10.03 18.41 22.56
CA SER A 520 10.82 18.19 23.78
C SER A 520 12.01 19.13 23.85
N TYR A 521 12.42 19.55 25.06
CA TYR A 521 13.68 20.27 25.24
C TYR A 521 14.88 19.55 24.61
N ASN A 522 14.88 18.21 24.63
CA ASN A 522 15.95 17.40 24.06
C ASN A 522 15.94 17.37 22.52
N GLU A 523 14.87 17.81 21.87
CA GLU A 523 14.78 17.86 20.40
C GLU A 523 15.33 19.16 19.83
N ILE A 524 15.59 20.17 20.68
CA ILE A 524 16.12 21.46 20.25
C ILE A 524 17.65 21.38 20.15
N PRO A 525 18.24 21.64 18.97
CA PRO A 525 19.68 21.68 18.83
C PRO A 525 20.32 22.79 19.67
N ASP A 526 21.49 22.52 20.26
CA ASP A 526 22.23 23.45 21.14
C ASP A 526 22.57 24.81 20.49
N ASN A 527 22.57 24.89 19.16
CA ASN A 527 22.89 26.10 18.41
C ASN A 527 21.69 27.03 18.15
N ARG A 528 20.50 26.71 18.67
CA ARG A 528 19.29 27.54 18.55
C ARG A 528 18.95 28.17 19.89
N GLN A 529 18.51 29.44 19.87
CA GLN A 529 18.08 30.13 21.09
C GLN A 529 16.58 29.98 21.28
N ILE A 530 16.17 29.68 22.52
CA ILE A 530 14.75 29.55 22.87
C ILE A 530 14.24 30.91 23.35
N LYS A 531 13.11 31.35 22.80
CA LYS A 531 12.40 32.54 23.25
C LYS A 531 11.02 32.16 23.75
N VAL A 532 10.82 32.27 25.06
CA VAL A 532 9.52 32.00 25.66
C VAL A 532 8.58 33.16 25.34
N VAL A 533 7.53 32.91 24.56
CA VAL A 533 6.52 33.91 24.18
C VAL A 533 5.26 33.82 25.03
N SER A 534 4.98 32.65 25.61
CA SER A 534 3.81 32.42 26.44
C SER A 534 4.07 31.33 27.48
N THR A 535 3.34 31.40 28.61
CA THR A 535 3.41 30.40 29.68
C THR A 535 1.99 29.92 30.01
N ILE A 536 1.76 28.63 29.80
CA ILE A 536 0.45 27.97 29.96
C ILE A 536 0.27 27.54 31.41
N GLY A 537 -0.88 27.88 32.01
CA GLY A 537 -1.20 27.56 33.41
C GLY A 537 -1.01 28.73 34.38
N ARG A 538 -0.55 29.88 33.89
CA ARG A 538 -0.53 31.11 34.69
C ARG A 538 -1.95 31.71 34.71
N ASN A 539 -2.60 31.73 35.87
CA ASN A 539 -3.88 32.41 36.04
C ASN A 539 -3.72 33.89 35.64
N ALA A 540 -4.61 34.40 34.78
CA ALA A 540 -4.58 35.77 34.26
C ALA A 540 -4.80 36.86 35.34
N THR A 541 -4.84 36.51 36.62
CA THR A 541 -5.10 37.40 37.76
C THR A 541 -3.84 37.88 38.50
N GLU A 542 -2.64 37.48 38.08
CA GLU A 542 -1.38 38.04 38.62
C GLU A 542 -0.64 38.83 37.54
N GLY A 543 -1.09 40.07 37.35
CA GLY A 543 -0.48 41.11 36.52
C GLY A 543 -0.76 42.48 37.11
#